data_AF-A0A3S1FMQ1-F1
#
_entry.id   AF-A0A3S1FMQ1-F1
#
_cell.length_a   1.000
_cell.length_b   1.000
_cell.length_c   1.000
_cell.angle_alpha   90.00
_cell.angle_beta   90.00
_cell.angle_gamma   90.00
#
_symmetry.space_group_name_H-M   'P 1'
#
loop_
_entity.id
_entity.type
_entity.pdbx_description
1 polymer ?
#
loop_
_entity_poly.entity_id
_entity_poly.type
_entity_poly.pdbx_seq_one_letter_code
_entity_poly.pdbx_strand_id
1 'polypeptide(L)' 'WARRSTPRLKVAEGAVIIGGAQAGIMPMTAPSGWHIIGHTDVKLFKAEAELPVLLRPGDKIRFAIAGIEA' A
#
# COMPACT_ATOMS: atom_id res chain seq x y z
N TRP A 1 -17.85 1.33 -4.99
CA TRP A 1 -17.69 1.34 -3.53
C TRP A 1 -16.69 2.45 -3.19
N ALA A 2 -17.05 3.36 -2.29
CA ALA A 2 -16.26 4.57 -2.01
C ALA A 2 -15.19 4.31 -0.93
N ARG A 3 -14.27 5.27 -0.74
CA ARG A 3 -13.37 5.32 0.42
C ARG A 3 -14.20 5.39 1.72
N ARG A 4 -13.60 5.10 2.88
CA ARG A 4 -14.22 5.30 4.19
C ARG A 4 -14.67 6.77 4.36
N SER A 5 -15.80 6.97 5.01
CA SER A 5 -16.31 8.30 5.38
C SER A 5 -15.41 9.01 6.39
N THR A 6 -14.80 8.26 7.32
CA THR A 6 -13.78 8.75 8.24
C THR A 6 -12.47 8.02 8.00
N PRO A 7 -11.38 8.74 7.63
CA PRO A 7 -10.08 8.13 7.38
C PRO A 7 -9.44 7.63 8.68
N ARG A 8 -8.60 6.59 8.57
CA ARG A 8 -7.69 6.23 9.66
C ARG A 8 -6.56 7.23 9.69
N LEU A 9 -6.23 7.76 10.87
CA LEU A 9 -5.12 8.69 11.04
C LEU A 9 -3.75 8.04 10.89
N LYS A 10 -3.68 6.71 11.03
CA LYS A 10 -2.44 5.93 10.90
C LYS A 10 -2.75 4.63 10.17
N VAL A 11 -2.24 4.50 8.95
CA VAL A 11 -2.17 3.25 8.20
C VAL A 11 -0.69 2.92 8.02
N ALA A 12 -0.28 1.71 8.41
CA ALA A 12 1.11 1.29 8.39
C ALA A 12 1.68 1.30 6.97
N GLU A 13 2.99 1.56 6.87
CA GLU A 13 3.79 1.23 5.68
C GLU A 13 3.54 -0.24 5.28
N GLY A 14 3.57 -0.54 3.98
CA GLY A 14 3.36 -1.91 3.48
C GLY A 14 1.89 -2.34 3.44
N ALA A 15 0.96 -1.58 4.03
CA ALA A 15 -0.46 -1.90 3.97
C ALA A 15 -0.95 -1.91 2.51
N VAL A 16 -1.54 -3.02 2.09
CA VAL A 16 -2.24 -3.16 0.81
C VAL A 16 -3.65 -2.58 0.99
N ILE A 17 -3.94 -1.55 0.20
CA ILE A 17 -5.14 -0.73 0.35
C ILE A 17 -5.92 -0.64 -0.96
N ILE A 18 -7.23 -0.53 -0.86
CA ILE A 18 -8.13 -0.40 -2.00
C ILE A 18 -9.07 0.82 -1.82
N GLY A 19 -9.30 1.56 -2.91
CA GLY A 19 -10.33 2.60 -3.01
C GLY A 19 -11.00 2.66 -4.39
N GLY A 20 -12.27 2.27 -4.51
CA GLY A 20 -12.99 2.25 -5.78
C GLY A 20 -12.38 1.26 -6.79
N ALA A 21 -11.95 1.72 -7.95
CA ALA A 21 -11.30 0.84 -8.94
C ALA A 21 -9.78 0.67 -8.70
N GLN A 22 -9.23 1.28 -7.65
CA GLN A 22 -7.80 1.38 -7.44
C GLN A 22 -7.34 0.50 -6.28
N ALA A 23 -6.14 -0.06 -6.43
CA ALA A 23 -5.36 -0.69 -5.37
C ALA A 23 -4.02 0.04 -5.22
N GLY A 24 -3.44 -0.03 -4.04
CA GLY A 24 -2.15 0.58 -3.73
C GLY A 24 -1.48 -0.10 -2.54
N ILE A 25 -0.22 0.25 -2.31
CA ILE A 25 0.54 -0.14 -1.14
C ILE A 25 1.02 1.16 -0.50
N MET A 26 0.89 1.28 0.82
CA MET A 26 1.37 2.47 1.54
C MET A 26 2.91 2.48 1.55
N PRO A 27 3.58 3.49 0.95
CA PRO A 27 5.05 3.54 0.92
C PRO A 27 5.66 4.03 2.24
N MET A 28 4.83 4.59 3.13
CA MET A 28 5.18 5.03 4.47
C MET A 28 3.93 5.01 5.36
N THR A 29 4.12 5.11 6.67
CA THR A 29 2.99 5.19 7.61
C THR A 29 2.33 6.57 7.54
N ALA A 30 1.06 6.64 7.15
CA ALA A 30 0.33 7.90 6.97
C ALA A 30 -1.19 7.74 7.10
N PRO A 31 -1.97 8.83 7.23
CA PRO A 31 -3.43 8.77 7.20
C PRO A 31 -3.97 8.24 5.85
N SER A 32 -5.02 7.42 5.89
CA SER A 32 -5.71 6.98 4.67
C SER A 32 -7.17 6.61 4.93
N GLY A 33 -8.03 6.95 3.96
CA GLY A 33 -9.43 6.54 3.90
C GLY A 33 -9.67 5.24 3.14
N TRP A 34 -8.63 4.60 2.60
CA TRP A 34 -8.80 3.35 1.85
C TRP A 34 -9.03 2.15 2.76
N HIS A 35 -9.66 1.12 2.21
CA HIS A 35 -9.86 -0.13 2.92
C HIS A 35 -8.55 -0.92 2.88
N ILE A 36 -8.10 -1.37 4.05
CA ILE A 36 -6.90 -2.20 4.18
C ILE A 36 -7.34 -3.65 3.97
N ILE A 37 -6.63 -4.38 3.12
CA ILE A 37 -6.96 -5.77 2.75
C ILE A 37 -5.79 -6.74 2.94
N GLY A 38 -4.62 -6.25 3.35
CA GLY A 38 -3.43 -7.05 3.57
C GLY A 38 -2.20 -6.21 3.86
N HIS A 39 -1.05 -6.85 3.88
CA HIS A 39 0.25 -6.24 4.13
C HIS A 39 1.32 -6.90 3.25
N THR A 40 2.39 -6.15 2.94
CA THR A 40 3.58 -6.68 2.29
C THR A 40 4.84 -6.05 2.90
N ASP A 41 5.90 -6.83 3.05
CA ASP A 41 7.19 -6.34 3.52
C ASP A 41 8.02 -5.65 2.42
N VAL A 42 7.49 -5.61 1.18
CA VAL A 42 8.13 -4.96 0.04
C VAL A 42 8.26 -3.45 0.30
N LYS A 43 9.50 -2.97 0.34
CA LYS A 43 9.81 -1.55 0.53
C LYS A 43 9.70 -0.79 -0.79
N LEU A 44 8.66 0.05 -0.90
CA LEU A 44 8.40 0.84 -2.10
C LEU A 44 9.30 2.09 -2.22
N PHE A 45 9.67 2.66 -1.09
CA PHE A 45 10.46 3.88 -1.01
C PHE A 45 11.56 3.76 0.04
N LYS A 46 12.78 4.12 -0.31
CA LYS A 46 13.95 4.23 0.59
C LYS A 46 14.76 5.44 0.18
N ALA A 47 14.71 6.53 0.95
CA ALA A 47 15.32 7.81 0.55
C ALA A 47 16.83 7.72 0.34
N GLU A 48 17.50 6.84 1.08
CA GLU A 48 18.95 6.67 1.10
C GLU A 48 19.45 5.64 0.06
N ALA A 49 18.55 4.99 -0.68
CA ALA A 49 18.93 4.03 -1.70
C ALA A 49 19.35 4.71 -3.02
N GLU A 50 20.25 4.08 -3.78
CA GLU A 50 20.65 4.55 -5.11
C GLU A 50 19.44 4.67 -6.07
N LEU A 51 18.45 3.80 -5.89
CA LEU A 51 17.15 3.86 -6.55
C LEU A 51 16.05 4.03 -5.47
N PRO A 52 15.66 5.27 -5.13
CA PRO A 52 14.77 5.51 -4.00
C PRO A 52 13.35 4.98 -4.17
N VAL A 53 12.88 4.82 -5.40
CA VAL A 53 11.53 4.36 -5.73
C VAL A 53 11.60 3.02 -6.46
N LEU A 54 10.88 2.02 -5.94
CA LEU A 54 10.85 0.68 -6.53
C LEU A 54 10.04 0.62 -7.82
N LEU A 55 8.91 1.34 -7.88
CA LEU A 55 7.94 1.27 -8.97
C LEU A 55 7.96 2.54 -9.82
N ARG A 56 7.86 2.38 -11.14
CA ARG A 56 7.79 3.45 -12.13
C ARG A 56 6.43 3.45 -12.85
N PRO A 57 5.99 4.60 -13.38
CA PRO A 57 4.82 4.63 -14.26
C PRO A 57 4.95 3.63 -15.41
N GLY A 58 3.93 2.80 -15.60
CA GLY A 58 3.91 1.74 -16.61
C GLY A 58 4.24 0.34 -16.08
N ASP A 59 4.80 0.22 -14.87
CA ASP A 59 5.04 -1.07 -14.26
C ASP A 59 3.73 -1.82 -13.98
N LYS A 60 3.78 -3.15 -14.15
CA LYS A 60 2.67 -4.05 -13.85
C LYS A 60 2.93 -4.77 -12.53
N ILE A 61 1.96 -4.73 -11.63
CA ILE A 61 2.05 -5.32 -10.31
C ILE A 61 1.10 -6.52 -10.23
N ARG A 62 1.57 -7.63 -9.65
CA ARG A 62 0.73 -8.77 -9.29
C ARG A 62 0.90 -9.04 -7.80
N PHE A 63 -0.21 -9.06 -7.07
CA PHE A 63 -0.23 -9.51 -5.69
C PHE A 63 -0.30 -11.04 -5.65
N ALA A 64 0.50 -11.66 -4.78
CA ALA A 64 0.43 -13.07 -4.47
C ALA A 64 0.26 -13.24 -2.96
N ILE A 65 -0.59 -14.18 -2.54
CA ILE A 65 -0.80 -14.47 -1.13
C ILE A 65 0.42 -15.24 -0.63
N ALA A 66 1.13 -14.69 0.37
CA ALA A 66 2.22 -15.38 1.05
C ALA A 66 1.72 -16.21 2.25
N GLY A 67 0.63 -15.78 2.88
CA GLY A 67 0.00 -16.45 4.02
C GLY A 67 -1.24 -15.68 4.48
N ILE A 68 -1.96 -16.25 5.44
CA ILE A 68 -3.05 -15.58 6.15
C ILE A 68 -2.68 -15.63 7.63
N GLU A 69 -2.64 -14.48 8.28
CA GLU A 69 -2.47 -14.37 9.72
C GLU A 69 -3.86 -14.43 10.38
N ALA A 70 -3.93 -15.14 11.50
CA ALA A 70 -5.16 -15.37 12.27
C ALA A 70 -5.45 -14.25 13.26
#